data_AF-A0A0S8IJ37-F1
#
_entry.id   AF-A0A0S8IJ37-F1
#
_cell.length_a   1.000
_cell.length_b   1.000
_cell.length_c   1.000
_cell.angle_alpha   90.00
_cell.angle_beta   90.00
_cell.angle_gamma   90.00
#
_symmetry.space_group_name_H-M   'P 1'
#
loop_
_entity.id
_entity.type
_entity.pdbx_description
1 polymer ?
#
loop_
_entity_poly.entity_id
_entity_poly.type
_entity_poly.pdbx_seq_one_letter_code
_entity_poly.pdbx_strand_id
1 'polypeptide(L)'
;MEKKKLAVIHIVKKELNLSDAEYRKILKEVAGVESAKELDDLKFRKLMNFFVRSKYYQVNPYGLTIKQKLYIQYLAKEISWEEEHLNNFIHKYYHKDDLNKLTRREAIKVIESLKAIGQHKVRA
;
A
#
# COMPACT_ATOMS: atom_id res chain seq x y z
N MET A 1 7.14 -12.77 18.27
CA MET A 1 7.05 -11.95 17.05
C MET A 1 7.44 -10.51 17.36
N GLU A 2 8.09 -9.80 16.43
CA GLU A 2 8.53 -8.41 16.61
C GLU A 2 7.36 -7.42 16.52
N LYS A 3 7.31 -6.41 17.42
CA LYS A 3 6.24 -5.39 17.46
C LYS A 3 5.99 -4.71 16.11
N LYS A 4 7.03 -4.52 15.29
CA LYS A 4 6.96 -3.93 13.95
C LYS A 4 6.12 -4.76 12.98
N LYS A 5 6.24 -6.09 13.01
CA LYS A 5 5.49 -7.01 12.13
C LYS A 5 4.00 -7.00 12.47
N LEU A 6 3.67 -6.94 13.75
CA LEU A 6 2.28 -6.82 14.21
C LEU A 6 1.64 -5.50 13.75
N ALA A 7 2.40 -4.39 13.79
CA ALA A 7 1.93 -3.11 13.29
C ALA A 7 1.62 -3.14 11.79
N VAL A 8 2.50 -3.73 10.98
CA VAL A 8 2.29 -3.91 9.53
C VAL A 8 1.00 -4.67 9.24
N ILE A 9 0.73 -5.73 9.99
CA ILE A 9 -0.49 -6.51 9.85
C ILE A 9 -1.75 -5.68 10.14
N HIS A 10 -1.73 -4.89 11.21
CA HIS A 10 -2.87 -4.04 11.54
C HIS A 10 -3.08 -2.91 10.53
N ILE A 11 -1.99 -2.36 9.96
CA ILE A 11 -2.05 -1.42 8.84
C ILE A 11 -2.69 -2.09 7.63
N VAL A 12 -2.25 -3.30 7.26
CA VAL A 12 -2.83 -4.07 6.15
C VAL A 12 -4.32 -4.32 6.42
N LYS A 13 -4.71 -4.80 7.61
CA LYS A 13 -6.12 -5.00 7.96
C LYS A 13 -6.94 -3.71 7.74
N LYS A 14 -6.44 -2.56 8.21
CA LYS A 14 -7.11 -1.26 8.08
C LYS A 14 -7.21 -0.81 6.63
N GLU A 15 -6.09 -0.84 5.89
CA GLU A 15 -6.05 -0.43 4.48
C GLU A 15 -6.93 -1.31 3.59
N LEU A 16 -7.15 -2.57 3.98
CA LEU A 16 -7.99 -3.51 3.24
C LEU A 16 -9.44 -3.53 3.70
N ASN A 17 -9.78 -2.71 4.69
CA ASN A 17 -11.12 -2.64 5.27
C ASN A 17 -11.69 -4.02 5.65
N LEU A 18 -10.81 -4.94 6.09
CA LEU A 18 -11.21 -6.29 6.46
C LEU A 18 -11.89 -6.27 7.82
N SER A 19 -13.05 -6.90 7.90
CA SER A 19 -13.68 -7.17 9.19
C SER A 19 -12.80 -8.09 10.04
N ASP A 20 -12.99 -8.05 11.36
CA ASP A 20 -12.30 -8.96 12.29
C ASP A 20 -12.52 -10.44 11.95
N ALA A 21 -13.72 -10.78 11.48
CA ALA A 21 -14.07 -12.14 11.09
C ALA A 21 -13.31 -12.58 9.83
N GLU A 22 -13.29 -11.76 8.78
CA GLU A 22 -12.52 -12.05 7.55
C GLU A 22 -11.03 -12.14 7.84
N TYR A 23 -10.51 -11.22 8.65
CA TYR A 23 -9.12 -11.19 9.04
C TYR A 23 -8.69 -12.47 9.79
N ARG A 24 -9.50 -12.94 10.76
CA ARG A 24 -9.26 -14.21 11.46
C ARG A 24 -9.35 -15.42 10.53
N LYS A 25 -10.32 -15.43 9.62
CA LYS A 25 -10.45 -16.48 8.61
C LYS A 25 -9.19 -16.60 7.75
N ILE A 26 -8.65 -15.47 7.28
CA ILE A 26 -7.41 -15.45 6.47
C ILE A 26 -6.21 -15.94 7.28
N LEU A 27 -6.09 -15.54 8.56
CA LEU A 27 -5.02 -16.03 9.44
C LEU A 27 -5.05 -17.57 9.56
N LYS A 28 -6.24 -18.13 9.74
CA LYS A 28 -6.43 -19.57 9.85
C LYS A 28 -6.14 -20.30 8.54
N GLU A 29 -6.67 -19.81 7.42
CA GLU A 29 -6.51 -20.45 6.11
C GLU A 29 -5.07 -20.38 5.58
N VAL A 30 -4.37 -19.27 5.79
CA VAL A 30 -3.05 -19.02 5.19
C VAL A 30 -1.89 -19.42 6.11
N ALA A 31 -2.04 -19.14 7.40
CA ALA A 31 -0.98 -19.30 8.39
C ALA A 31 -1.28 -20.35 9.47
N GLY A 32 -2.51 -20.89 9.50
CA GLY A 32 -2.93 -21.91 10.46
C GLY A 32 -3.05 -21.40 11.90
N VAL A 33 -3.27 -20.10 12.09
CA VAL A 33 -3.31 -19.45 13.41
C VAL A 33 -4.61 -18.67 13.62
N GLU A 34 -5.06 -18.56 14.86
CA GLU A 34 -6.28 -17.79 15.22
C GLU A 34 -5.95 -16.32 15.52
N SER A 35 -4.70 -16.03 15.85
CA SER A 35 -4.24 -14.70 16.24
C SER A 35 -2.94 -14.31 15.55
N ALA A 36 -2.83 -13.02 15.21
CA ALA A 36 -1.60 -12.43 14.70
C ALA A 36 -0.42 -12.67 15.65
N LYS A 37 -0.67 -12.75 16.96
CA LYS A 37 0.37 -12.97 17.99
C LYS A 37 1.12 -14.30 17.81
N GLU A 38 0.49 -15.28 17.17
CA GLU A 38 1.03 -16.64 16.94
C GLU A 38 1.85 -16.75 15.64
N LEU A 39 1.97 -15.65 14.87
CA LEU A 39 2.77 -15.65 13.66
C LEU A 39 4.27 -15.67 14.01
N ASP A 40 4.94 -16.70 13.51
CA ASP A 40 6.39 -16.71 13.33
C ASP A 40 6.77 -16.07 11.98
N ASP A 41 8.07 -15.98 11.70
CA ASP A 41 8.58 -15.32 10.51
C ASP A 41 8.17 -16.00 9.20
N LEU A 42 8.06 -17.33 9.21
CA LEU A 42 7.64 -18.11 8.06
C LEU A 42 6.15 -17.88 7.77
N LYS A 43 5.30 -17.97 8.80
CA LYS A 43 3.86 -17.73 8.72
C LYS A 43 3.56 -16.29 8.34
N PHE A 44 4.29 -15.33 8.89
CA PHE A 44 4.22 -13.92 8.50
C PHE A 44 4.50 -13.75 7.01
N ARG A 45 5.58 -14.36 6.50
CA ARG A 45 5.92 -14.30 5.08
C ARG A 45 4.86 -14.95 4.20
N LYS A 46 4.28 -16.09 4.60
CA LYS A 46 3.16 -16.73 3.90
C LYS A 46 1.94 -15.81 3.83
N LEU A 47 1.58 -15.20 4.96
CA LEU A 47 0.47 -14.25 5.07
C LEU A 47 0.68 -13.03 4.16
N MET A 48 1.87 -12.43 4.20
CA MET A 48 2.21 -11.31 3.32
C MET A 48 2.19 -11.72 1.85
N ASN A 49 2.72 -12.89 1.49
CA ASN A 49 2.65 -13.40 0.13
C ASN A 49 1.22 -13.62 -0.34
N PHE A 50 0.34 -14.16 0.51
CA PHE A 50 -1.08 -14.32 0.20
C PHE A 50 -1.73 -12.97 -0.07
N PHE A 51 -1.54 -12.00 0.81
CA PHE A 51 -2.10 -10.68 0.62
C PHE A 51 -1.55 -10.03 -0.66
N VAL A 52 -0.23 -10.08 -0.90
CA VAL A 52 0.40 -9.51 -2.12
C VAL A 52 -0.14 -10.12 -3.41
N ARG A 53 -0.43 -11.43 -3.41
CA ARG A 53 -0.87 -12.16 -4.62
C ARG A 53 -2.38 -12.18 -4.80
N SER A 54 -3.16 -11.83 -3.78
CA SER A 54 -4.61 -11.79 -3.85
C SER A 54 -5.13 -10.41 -4.24
N LYS A 55 -6.42 -10.33 -4.61
CA LYS A 55 -7.14 -9.06 -4.80
C LYS A 55 -7.11 -8.20 -3.54
N TYR A 56 -6.87 -8.81 -2.38
CA TYR A 56 -6.72 -8.10 -1.13
C TYR A 56 -5.59 -7.09 -1.14
N TYR A 57 -4.50 -7.18 -1.93
CA TYR A 57 -3.54 -6.05 -1.98
C TYR A 57 -4.01 -4.85 -2.81
N GLN A 58 -5.14 -4.96 -3.52
CA GLN A 58 -5.72 -3.87 -4.28
C GLN A 58 -6.53 -2.98 -3.33
N VAL A 59 -6.12 -1.71 -3.20
CA VAL A 59 -6.81 -0.72 -2.35
C VAL A 59 -8.01 -0.07 -3.04
N ASN A 60 -8.20 -0.36 -4.33
CA ASN A 60 -9.33 0.16 -5.10
C ASN A 60 -9.76 -0.84 -6.21
N PRO A 61 -10.96 -0.65 -6.78
CA PRO A 61 -11.44 -1.46 -7.91
C PRO A 61 -10.56 -1.38 -9.17
N TYR A 62 -9.71 -0.37 -9.29
CA TYR A 62 -8.82 -0.11 -10.43
C TYR A 62 -7.48 -0.86 -10.34
N GLY A 63 -7.26 -1.63 -9.28
CA GLY A 63 -6.10 -2.49 -9.09
C GLY A 63 -4.84 -1.81 -8.53
N LEU A 64 -4.95 -0.57 -8.03
CA LEU A 64 -3.88 0.09 -7.28
C LEU A 64 -3.51 -0.77 -6.08
N THR A 65 -2.23 -1.03 -5.89
CA THR A 65 -1.79 -1.82 -4.74
C THR A 65 -1.45 -0.95 -3.52
N ILE A 66 -1.58 -1.50 -2.31
CA ILE A 66 -1.11 -0.82 -1.07
C ILE A 66 0.33 -0.34 -1.25
N LYS A 67 1.21 -1.22 -1.74
CA LYS A 67 2.63 -0.90 -1.92
C LYS A 67 2.84 0.32 -2.83
N GLN A 68 2.08 0.42 -3.92
CA GLN A 68 2.16 1.57 -4.82
C GLN A 68 1.64 2.85 -4.15
N LYS A 69 0.47 2.79 -3.49
CA LYS A 69 -0.10 3.93 -2.75
C LYS A 69 0.89 4.48 -1.72
N LEU A 70 1.40 3.60 -0.85
CA LEU A 70 2.36 3.98 0.19
C LEU A 70 3.66 4.53 -0.40
N TYR A 71 4.16 3.92 -1.48
CA TYR A 71 5.40 4.39 -2.10
C TYR A 71 5.23 5.75 -2.78
N ILE A 72 4.08 6.01 -3.41
CA ILE A 72 3.73 7.33 -3.95
C ILE A 72 3.67 8.38 -2.82
N GLN A 73 2.98 8.08 -1.72
CA GLN A 73 2.91 8.98 -0.56
C GLN A 73 4.28 9.25 0.06
N TYR A 74 5.14 8.23 0.14
CA TYR A 74 6.52 8.38 0.60
C TYR A 74 7.32 9.31 -0.32
N LEU A 75 7.32 9.06 -1.64
CA LEU A 75 8.04 9.89 -2.61
C LEU A 75 7.54 11.34 -2.61
N ALA A 76 6.23 11.56 -2.50
CA ALA A 76 5.65 12.90 -2.38
C ALA A 76 6.19 13.63 -1.14
N LYS A 77 6.22 12.96 0.02
CA LYS A 77 6.79 13.53 1.24
C LYS A 77 8.28 13.84 1.13
N GLU A 78 9.08 12.99 0.49
CA GLU A 78 10.51 13.22 0.27
C GLU A 78 10.79 14.49 -0.53
N ILE A 79 9.90 14.87 -1.46
CA ILE A 79 10.00 16.12 -2.21
C ILE A 79 9.22 17.29 -1.57
N SER A 80 8.80 17.13 -0.31
CA SER A 80 8.01 18.07 0.48
C SER A 80 6.68 18.44 -0.17
N TRP A 81 6.01 17.49 -0.81
CA TRP A 81 4.66 17.65 -1.31
C TRP A 81 3.66 17.16 -0.26
N GLU A 82 2.73 18.05 0.09
CA GLU A 82 1.55 17.71 0.86
C GLU A 82 0.51 16.96 0.01
N GLU A 83 -0.45 16.32 0.67
CA GLU A 83 -1.49 15.53 0.02
C GLU A 83 -2.28 16.31 -1.05
N GLU A 84 -2.57 17.59 -0.78
CA GLU A 84 -3.25 18.47 -1.73
C GLU A 84 -2.43 18.66 -3.03
N HIS A 85 -1.12 18.86 -2.91
CA HIS A 85 -0.25 19.01 -4.08
C HIS A 85 -0.18 17.72 -4.89
N LEU A 86 -0.07 16.57 -4.22
CA LEU A 86 -0.11 15.27 -4.87
C LEU A 86 -1.43 15.06 -5.62
N ASN A 87 -2.57 15.39 -5.01
CA ASN A 87 -3.87 15.28 -5.66
C ASN A 87 -4.01 16.25 -6.84
N ASN A 88 -3.53 17.49 -6.72
CA ASN A 88 -3.49 18.45 -7.84
C ASN A 88 -2.64 17.94 -9.02
N PHE A 89 -1.50 17.32 -8.74
CA PHE A 89 -0.67 16.67 -9.75
C PHE A 89 -1.41 15.52 -10.43
N ILE A 90 -2.04 14.66 -9.65
CA ILE A 90 -2.82 13.51 -10.15
C ILE A 90 -3.99 13.99 -11.02
N HIS A 91 -4.72 15.02 -10.59
CA HIS A 91 -5.81 15.63 -11.33
C HIS A 91 -5.31 16.21 -12.67
N LYS A 92 -4.21 16.95 -12.66
CA LYS A 92 -3.65 17.59 -13.86
C LYS A 92 -3.19 16.59 -14.93
N TYR A 93 -2.51 15.52 -14.55
CA TYR A 93 -1.84 14.62 -15.51
C TYR A 93 -2.56 13.30 -15.77
N TYR A 94 -3.45 12.88 -14.87
CA TYR A 94 -4.14 11.59 -14.95
C TYR A 94 -5.67 11.73 -14.92
N HIS A 95 -6.19 12.96 -14.76
CA HIS A 95 -7.63 13.26 -14.72
C HIS A 95 -8.38 12.42 -13.67
N LYS A 96 -7.75 12.25 -12.50
CA LYS A 96 -8.32 11.58 -11.33
C LYS A 96 -8.34 12.56 -10.16
N ASP A 97 -9.39 12.49 -9.35
CA ASP A 97 -9.54 13.43 -8.22
C ASP A 97 -8.57 13.13 -7.08
N ASP A 98 -8.16 11.86 -6.92
CA ASP A 98 -7.28 11.44 -5.84
C ASP A 98 -6.50 10.16 -6.18
N LEU A 99 -5.46 9.91 -5.36
CA LEU A 99 -4.58 8.74 -5.43
C LEU A 99 -5.34 7.40 -5.46
N ASN A 100 -6.45 7.26 -4.73
CA ASN A 100 -7.22 6.01 -4.67
C ASN A 100 -8.08 5.79 -5.93
N LYS A 101 -8.06 6.68 -6.92
CA LYS A 101 -8.68 6.47 -8.24
C LYS A 101 -7.70 6.08 -9.33
N LEU A 102 -6.40 6.00 -9.01
CA LEU A 102 -5.39 5.54 -9.95
C LEU A 102 -5.52 4.03 -10.20
N THR A 103 -5.29 3.63 -11.44
CA THR A 103 -5.04 2.23 -11.80
C THR A 103 -3.63 1.81 -11.40
N ARG A 104 -3.38 0.50 -11.40
CA ARG A 104 -2.01 -0.04 -11.24
C ARG A 104 -1.00 0.59 -12.21
N ARG A 105 -1.39 0.79 -13.47
CA ARG A 105 -0.49 1.27 -14.54
C ARG A 105 -0.19 2.76 -14.38
N GLU A 106 -1.20 3.56 -14.04
CA GLU A 106 -1.00 4.98 -13.78
C GLU A 106 -0.14 5.20 -12.53
N ALA A 107 -0.34 4.41 -11.49
CA ALA A 107 0.49 4.46 -10.29
C ALA A 107 1.99 4.22 -10.58
N ILE A 108 2.32 3.32 -11.50
CA ILE A 108 3.72 3.13 -11.96
C ILE A 108 4.26 4.41 -12.59
N LYS A 109 3.48 5.07 -13.46
CA LYS A 109 3.88 6.33 -14.10
C LYS A 109 4.05 7.48 -13.10
N VAL A 110 3.16 7.57 -12.10
CA VAL A 110 3.28 8.55 -11.01
C VAL A 110 4.57 8.34 -10.22
N ILE A 111 4.90 7.09 -9.88
CA ILE A 111 6.15 6.74 -9.19
C ILE A 111 7.37 7.24 -9.98
N GLU A 112 7.43 6.94 -11.28
CA GLU A 112 8.55 7.39 -12.12
C GLU A 112 8.62 8.92 -12.24
N SER A 113 7.46 9.59 -12.33
CA SER A 113 7.38 11.06 -12.38
C SER A 113 7.91 11.70 -11.08
N LEU A 114 7.49 11.20 -9.91
CA LEU A 114 7.93 11.72 -8.61
C LEU A 114 9.42 11.51 -8.38
N LYS A 115 9.96 10.34 -8.79
CA LYS A 115 11.41 10.08 -8.75
C LYS A 115 12.18 11.10 -9.61
N ALA A 116 11.72 11.37 -10.83
CA ALA A 116 12.35 12.34 -11.71
C ALA A 116 12.34 13.75 -11.10
N ILE A 117 11.20 14.18 -10.55
CA ILE A 117 11.08 15.48 -9.86
C ILE A 117 12.06 15.56 -8.67
N GLY A 118 12.14 14.51 -7.86
CA GLY A 118 13.08 14.43 -6.74
C GLY A 118 14.54 14.53 -7.19
N GLN A 119 14.91 13.82 -8.26
CA GLN A 119 16.27 13.89 -8.83
C GLN A 119 16.61 15.29 -9.34
N HIS A 120 15.65 16.00 -9.93
CA HIS A 120 15.85 17.39 -10.37
C HIS A 120 16.02 18.35 -9.19
N LYS A 121 15.24 18.19 -8.10
CA LYS A 121 15.38 19.01 -6.88
C LYS A 121 16.73 18.85 -6.18
N VAL A 122 17.34 17.66 -6.25
CA VAL A 122 18.65 17.40 -5.62
C VAL A 122 19.81 17.98 -6.44
N ARG A 123 19.61 18.22 -7.75
CA ARG A 123 20.62 18.72 -8.67
C ARG A 123 20.56 20.24 -8.91
N ALA A 124 19.51 20.90 -8.44
CA ALA A 124 19.30 22.35 -8.56
C ALA A 124 19.67 23.04 -7.25
#